data_AF-A0A7V6G9R1-F1
#
_entry.id   AF-A0A7V6G9R1-F1
#
_cell.length_a   1.000
_cell.length_b   1.000
_cell.length_c   1.000
_cell.angle_alpha   90.00
_cell.angle_beta   90.00
_cell.angle_gamma   90.00
#
_symmetry.space_group_name_H-M   'P 1'
#
loop_
_entity.id
_entity.type
_entity.pdbx_description
1 polymer ?
#
loop_
_entity_poly.entity_id
_entity_poly.type
_entity_poly.pdbx_seq_one_letter_code
_entity_poly.pdbx_strand_id
1 'polypeptide(L)'
;MKRRITITAIIGFGLFLLLQPVKTPALEIDTNSYKASVHGNMDCESCHSRETQGKSGDKLKAVILENCVQCHADADREFAQSVHDGAGYGPDCVSCHGDHYILPGSDPSSLVYQGNISETCGKCHRREKVSFEESFHGKAAALGSKNAPDCTTCHGSHNILSVDNPAALVSLDNKTLLCGECHVGTALGAQFTEHYQLEAKGPGAPMYWVKKVFMWLILVVVGLFLIHIELDLWHKFRSSKS
;
A
#
# COMPACT_ATOMS: atom_id res chain seq x y z
N MET A 1 -52.95 -14.52 -32.67
CA MET A 1 -52.88 -13.90 -34.02
C MET A 1 -51.46 -13.47 -34.31
N LYS A 2 -50.81 -14.12 -35.28
CA LYS A 2 -49.45 -13.82 -35.74
C LYS A 2 -49.47 -12.57 -36.63
N ARG A 3 -48.59 -11.60 -36.39
CA ARG A 3 -48.06 -10.73 -37.47
C ARG A 3 -46.57 -10.48 -37.24
N ARG A 4 -45.75 -11.26 -37.94
CA ARG A 4 -44.37 -10.94 -38.27
C ARG A 4 -44.41 -9.92 -39.41
N ILE A 5 -43.69 -8.82 -39.30
CA ILE A 5 -43.37 -7.95 -40.43
C ILE A 5 -41.87 -8.05 -40.63
N THR A 6 -41.49 -8.77 -41.67
CA THR A 6 -40.15 -8.86 -42.23
C THR A 6 -39.96 -7.66 -43.17
N ILE A 7 -38.93 -6.85 -42.95
CA ILE A 7 -38.41 -5.94 -43.98
C ILE A 7 -36.91 -6.22 -44.11
N THR A 8 -36.54 -6.75 -45.28
CA THR A 8 -35.17 -7.07 -45.66
C THR A 8 -34.58 -5.90 -46.44
N ALA A 9 -33.46 -5.39 -45.92
CA ALA A 9 -32.29 -4.77 -46.56
C ALA A 9 -32.46 -3.74 -47.70
N ILE A 10 -31.93 -2.52 -47.47
CA ILE A 10 -31.04 -1.83 -48.43
C ILE A 10 -29.91 -1.11 -47.67
N ILE A 11 -28.71 -1.66 -47.87
CA ILE A 11 -27.39 -1.04 -48.02
C ILE A 11 -27.29 0.48 -47.76
N GLY A 12 -26.50 0.84 -46.74
CA GLY A 12 -26.05 2.20 -46.50
C GLY A 12 -24.94 2.20 -45.44
N PHE A 13 -23.71 1.94 -45.89
CA PHE A 13 -22.49 1.94 -45.07
C PHE A 13 -22.15 3.38 -44.67
N GLY A 14 -22.86 3.88 -43.66
CA GLY A 14 -22.62 5.17 -43.02
C GLY A 14 -22.18 4.93 -41.58
N LEU A 15 -20.90 5.16 -41.33
CA LEU A 15 -20.25 5.19 -40.01
C LEU A 15 -20.87 6.29 -39.15
N PHE A 16 -22.08 6.05 -38.63
CA PHE A 16 -22.68 6.87 -37.59
C PHE A 16 -22.19 6.27 -36.26
N LEU A 17 -21.02 6.76 -35.82
CA LEU A 17 -20.58 6.65 -34.44
C LEU A 17 -21.68 7.29 -33.57
N LEU A 18 -22.64 6.47 -33.15
CA LEU A 18 -23.47 6.77 -32.00
C LEU A 18 -22.50 6.82 -30.82
N LEU A 19 -22.10 8.04 -30.48
CA LEU A 19 -21.66 8.42 -29.15
C LEU A 19 -22.80 8.01 -28.20
N GLN A 20 -22.79 6.74 -27.79
CA GLN A 20 -23.56 6.35 -26.62
C GLN A 20 -22.99 7.20 -25.49
N PRO A 21 -23.81 7.99 -24.78
CA PRO A 21 -23.34 8.61 -23.56
C PRO A 21 -22.82 7.47 -22.71
N VAL A 22 -21.53 7.53 -22.37
CA VAL A 22 -20.96 6.70 -21.31
C VAL A 22 -21.79 7.06 -20.09
N LYS A 23 -22.83 6.26 -19.80
CA LYS A 23 -23.45 6.24 -18.49
C LYS A 23 -22.30 5.81 -17.59
N THR A 24 -21.67 6.79 -16.95
CA THR A 24 -20.89 6.54 -15.76
C THR A 24 -21.76 5.63 -14.89
N PRO A 25 -21.32 4.41 -14.55
CA PRO A 25 -22.07 3.64 -13.59
C PRO A 25 -22.20 4.54 -12.37
N ALA A 26 -23.43 4.81 -11.95
CA ALA A 26 -23.65 5.27 -10.59
C ALA A 26 -22.91 4.26 -9.71
N LEU A 27 -21.93 4.74 -8.94
CA LEU A 27 -21.11 3.92 -8.07
C LEU A 27 -22.04 3.23 -7.08
N GLU A 28 -22.42 2.00 -7.36
CA GLU A 28 -23.31 1.22 -6.50
C GLU A 28 -22.50 0.76 -5.29
N ILE A 29 -22.88 1.21 -4.10
CA ILE A 29 -22.25 0.80 -2.85
C ILE A 29 -22.86 -0.53 -2.43
N ASP A 30 -22.02 -1.55 -2.19
CA ASP A 30 -22.48 -2.81 -1.62
C ASP A 30 -22.83 -2.61 -0.15
N THR A 31 -24.13 -2.61 0.15
CA THR A 31 -24.63 -2.37 1.50
C THR A 31 -24.18 -3.41 2.51
N ASN A 32 -23.88 -4.64 2.08
CA ASN A 32 -23.37 -5.68 2.98
C ASN A 32 -21.93 -5.38 3.41
N SER A 33 -21.06 -5.06 2.45
CA SER A 33 -19.68 -4.65 2.72
C SER A 33 -19.62 -3.34 3.52
N TYR A 34 -20.49 -2.37 3.24
CA TYR A 34 -20.59 -1.14 4.03
C TYR A 34 -20.94 -1.43 5.50
N LYS A 35 -21.94 -2.30 5.74
CA LYS A 35 -22.34 -2.70 7.09
C LYS A 35 -21.23 -3.43 7.87
N ALA A 36 -20.29 -4.05 7.17
CA ALA A 36 -19.12 -4.69 7.79
C ALA A 36 -17.98 -3.70 8.12
N SER A 37 -18.06 -2.45 7.63
CA SER A 37 -17.09 -1.40 7.94
C SER A 37 -17.23 -0.90 9.38
N VAL A 38 -16.22 -0.15 9.86
CA VAL A 38 -16.26 0.51 11.18
C VAL A 38 -17.38 1.54 11.31
N HIS A 39 -17.90 2.03 10.18
CA HIS A 39 -19.01 2.99 10.10
C HIS A 39 -20.33 2.33 9.68
N GLY A 40 -20.42 0.99 9.65
CA GLY A 40 -21.56 0.26 9.08
C GLY A 40 -22.92 0.50 9.76
N ASN A 41 -22.93 1.13 10.93
CA ASN A 41 -24.13 1.54 11.67
C ASN A 41 -24.54 3.01 11.44
N MET A 42 -23.80 3.75 10.60
CA MET A 42 -24.11 5.15 10.29
C MET A 42 -25.03 5.25 9.07
N ASP A 43 -25.86 6.30 9.05
CA ASP A 43 -26.64 6.63 7.87
C ASP A 43 -25.74 7.28 6.82
N CYS A 44 -26.02 7.03 5.54
CA CYS A 44 -25.24 7.60 4.43
C CYS A 44 -25.18 9.14 4.51
N GLU A 45 -26.26 9.76 4.98
CA GLU A 45 -26.38 11.22 5.11
C GLU A 45 -25.48 11.81 6.20
N SER A 46 -25.00 10.99 7.14
CA SER A 46 -24.05 11.42 8.17
C SER A 46 -22.70 11.84 7.59
N CYS A 47 -22.33 11.32 6.42
CA CYS A 47 -21.13 11.72 5.68
C CYS A 47 -21.45 12.41 4.35
N HIS A 48 -22.63 12.17 3.77
CA HIS A 48 -23.11 12.80 2.53
C HIS A 48 -24.25 13.77 2.86
N SER A 49 -23.93 14.97 3.36
CA SER A 49 -24.95 15.96 3.69
C SER A 49 -25.74 16.41 2.45
N ARG A 50 -27.05 16.67 2.59
CA ARG A 50 -27.97 16.98 1.47
C ARG A 50 -27.64 18.24 0.66
N GLU A 51 -26.67 19.04 1.08
CA GLU A 51 -26.17 20.19 0.32
C GLU A 51 -25.29 19.79 -0.88
N THR A 52 -24.95 18.51 -1.01
CA THR A 52 -24.14 17.98 -2.11
C THR A 52 -24.96 17.79 -3.39
N GLN A 53 -25.49 18.86 -3.95
CA GLN A 53 -25.91 18.91 -5.35
C GLN A 53 -24.75 19.45 -6.20
N GLY A 54 -23.99 18.53 -6.81
CA GLY A 54 -22.90 18.88 -7.71
C GLY A 54 -22.82 17.92 -8.88
N LYS A 55 -22.68 18.46 -10.11
CA LYS A 55 -22.48 17.67 -11.34
C LYS A 55 -21.07 17.08 -11.47
N SER A 56 -20.19 17.26 -10.47
CA SER A 56 -18.80 16.78 -10.46
C SER A 56 -18.45 16.20 -9.08
N GLY A 57 -17.81 15.03 -9.08
CA GLY A 57 -17.44 14.29 -7.87
C GLY A 57 -16.47 15.01 -6.94
N ASP A 58 -15.73 16.02 -7.44
CA ASP A 58 -14.70 16.71 -6.65
C ASP A 58 -15.26 17.58 -5.52
N LYS A 59 -16.40 18.25 -5.76
CA LYS A 59 -17.08 19.05 -4.71
C LYS A 59 -17.70 18.15 -3.65
N LEU A 60 -18.20 17.00 -4.06
CA LEU A 60 -18.71 15.98 -3.14
C LEU A 60 -17.56 15.42 -2.28
N LYS A 61 -16.40 15.14 -2.88
CA LYS A 61 -15.21 14.67 -2.16
C LYS A 61 -14.72 15.65 -1.09
N ALA A 62 -14.66 16.94 -1.40
CA ALA A 62 -14.21 17.97 -0.45
C ALA A 62 -15.11 18.04 0.80
N VAL A 63 -16.43 18.04 0.61
CA VAL A 63 -17.41 18.06 1.71
C VAL A 63 -17.33 16.79 2.57
N ILE A 64 -17.06 15.63 1.97
CA ILE A 64 -16.93 14.37 2.70
C ILE A 64 -15.72 14.40 3.67
N LEU A 65 -14.61 15.01 3.26
CA LEU A 65 -13.43 15.12 4.14
C LEU A 65 -13.70 15.99 5.36
N GLU A 66 -14.45 17.09 5.20
CA GLU A 66 -14.90 17.94 6.32
C GLU A 66 -15.84 17.18 7.28
N ASN A 67 -16.53 16.13 6.83
CA ASN A 67 -17.44 15.36 7.68
C ASN A 67 -16.71 14.35 8.56
N CYS A 68 -15.53 13.86 8.15
CA CYS A 68 -14.71 12.97 8.99
C CYS A 68 -14.32 13.65 10.31
N VAL A 69 -13.92 14.93 10.23
CA VAL A 69 -13.33 15.66 11.36
C VAL A 69 -14.36 16.11 12.40
N GLN A 70 -15.66 16.07 12.06
CA GLN A 70 -16.74 16.33 13.03
C GLN A 70 -16.77 15.30 14.17
N CYS A 71 -16.34 14.07 13.89
CA CYS A 71 -16.21 13.01 14.89
C CYS A 71 -14.75 12.68 15.21
N HIS A 72 -13.84 12.75 14.22
CA HIS A 72 -12.42 12.46 14.40
C HIS A 72 -11.56 13.72 14.56
N ALA A 73 -12.04 14.67 15.38
CA ALA A 73 -11.38 15.95 15.59
C ALA A 73 -9.94 15.82 16.15
N ASP A 74 -9.66 14.75 16.90
CA ASP A 74 -8.32 14.52 17.47
C ASP A 74 -7.33 14.10 16.38
N ALA A 75 -7.74 13.17 15.52
CA ALA A 75 -6.96 12.76 14.35
C ALA A 75 -6.73 13.93 13.39
N ASP A 76 -7.72 14.80 13.21
CA ASP A 76 -7.57 16.02 12.41
C ASP A 76 -6.51 16.98 12.98
N ARG A 77 -6.54 17.22 14.30
CA ARG A 77 -5.55 18.08 14.98
C ARG A 77 -4.13 17.52 14.92
N GLU A 78 -3.97 16.21 14.93
CA GLU A 78 -2.68 15.56 14.71
C GLU A 78 -2.26 15.64 13.23
N PHE A 79 -3.19 15.38 12.32
CA PHE A 79 -2.96 15.44 10.88
C PHE A 79 -2.56 16.83 10.40
N ALA A 80 -3.16 17.88 10.95
CA ALA A 80 -2.81 19.28 10.67
C ALA A 80 -1.34 19.64 11.01
N GLN A 81 -0.65 18.82 11.80
CA GLN A 81 0.78 19.00 12.10
C GLN A 81 1.68 18.24 11.12
N SER A 82 1.09 17.33 10.34
CA SER A 82 1.82 16.51 9.40
C SER A 82 2.26 17.29 8.18
N VAL A 83 3.37 16.86 7.57
CA VAL A 83 3.78 17.29 6.22
C VAL A 83 2.77 16.90 5.13
N HIS A 84 1.82 16.02 5.44
CA HIS A 84 0.75 15.63 4.53
C HIS A 84 -0.43 16.59 4.55
N ASP A 85 -0.56 17.46 5.55
CA ASP A 85 -1.54 18.53 5.52
C ASP A 85 -1.09 19.67 4.59
N GLY A 86 -2.02 20.22 3.82
CA GLY A 86 -1.78 21.42 3.00
C GLY A 86 -0.80 21.28 1.82
N ALA A 87 -0.32 20.09 1.46
CA ALA A 87 0.67 19.89 0.38
C ALA A 87 0.14 20.18 -1.07
N GLY A 88 -1.01 20.83 -1.22
CA GLY A 88 -1.68 21.14 -2.50
C GLY A 88 -2.26 19.91 -3.24
N TYR A 89 -1.63 18.74 -3.04
CA TYR A 89 -2.00 17.40 -3.51
C TYR A 89 -1.68 16.33 -2.42
N GLY A 90 -1.73 16.72 -1.14
CA GLY A 90 -1.49 15.80 -0.02
C GLY A 90 -2.55 14.69 0.05
N PRO A 91 -2.21 13.52 0.63
CA PRO A 91 -3.20 12.49 0.87
C PRO A 91 -4.27 13.00 1.84
N ASP A 92 -5.49 12.50 1.69
CA ASP A 92 -6.60 12.75 2.59
C ASP A 92 -6.89 11.52 3.47
N CYS A 93 -7.88 11.60 4.36
CA CYS A 93 -8.23 10.49 5.27
C CYS A 93 -8.49 9.18 4.51
N VAL A 94 -9.20 9.27 3.37
CA VAL A 94 -9.59 8.11 2.56
C VAL A 94 -8.45 7.53 1.73
N SER A 95 -7.39 8.31 1.49
CA SER A 95 -6.20 7.85 0.77
C SER A 95 -5.48 6.71 1.49
N CYS A 96 -5.50 6.76 2.84
CA CYS A 96 -4.90 5.75 3.71
C CYS A 96 -5.94 4.75 4.26
N HIS A 97 -7.13 5.20 4.66
CA HIS A 97 -8.13 4.34 5.33
C HIS A 97 -9.14 3.68 4.37
N GLY A 98 -9.29 4.20 3.16
CA GLY A 98 -10.36 3.83 2.23
C GLY A 98 -11.61 4.69 2.42
N ASP A 99 -12.65 4.41 1.64
CA ASP A 99 -13.87 5.22 1.54
C ASP A 99 -15.08 4.59 2.26
N HIS A 100 -16.01 3.97 1.55
CA HIS A 100 -17.23 3.37 2.10
C HIS A 100 -16.96 2.07 2.85
N TYR A 101 -15.76 1.51 2.75
CA TYR A 101 -15.40 0.21 3.30
C TYR A 101 -14.22 0.27 4.27
N ILE A 102 -14.17 1.30 5.12
CA ILE A 102 -13.10 1.48 6.11
C ILE A 102 -13.13 0.33 7.12
N LEU A 103 -12.04 -0.43 7.19
CA LEU A 103 -11.88 -1.58 8.09
C LEU A 103 -11.01 -1.19 9.29
N PRO A 104 -11.22 -1.80 10.48
CA PRO A 104 -10.38 -1.53 11.64
C PRO A 104 -8.93 -1.91 11.35
N GLY A 105 -7.96 -1.15 11.89
CA GLY A 105 -6.53 -1.41 11.62
C GLY A 105 -6.00 -2.76 12.11
N SER A 106 -6.77 -3.47 12.93
CA SER A 106 -6.47 -4.87 13.33
C SER A 106 -6.86 -5.90 12.28
N ASP A 107 -7.67 -5.53 11.27
CA ASP A 107 -8.12 -6.41 10.21
C ASP A 107 -7.05 -6.54 9.11
N PRO A 108 -6.59 -7.75 8.74
CA PRO A 108 -5.60 -7.96 7.69
C PRO A 108 -5.96 -7.40 6.31
N SER A 109 -7.25 -7.18 6.02
CA SER A 109 -7.74 -6.55 4.79
C SER A 109 -7.79 -5.02 4.87
N SER A 110 -7.55 -4.42 6.04
CA SER A 110 -7.49 -2.96 6.19
C SER A 110 -6.25 -2.38 5.50
N LEU A 111 -6.41 -1.25 4.82
CA LEU A 111 -5.30 -0.51 4.23
C LEU A 111 -4.29 -0.03 5.27
N VAL A 112 -4.72 0.15 6.52
CA VAL A 112 -3.87 0.58 7.64
C VAL A 112 -3.46 -0.59 8.55
N TYR A 113 -3.63 -1.83 8.11
CA TYR A 113 -3.05 -2.98 8.78
C TYR A 113 -1.52 -2.95 8.67
N GLN A 114 -0.81 -3.32 9.74
CA GLN A 114 0.67 -3.30 9.82
C GLN A 114 1.35 -3.92 8.59
N GLY A 115 0.84 -5.06 8.10
CA GLY A 115 1.39 -5.73 6.90
C GLY A 115 1.12 -5.01 5.58
N ASN A 116 0.15 -4.09 5.54
CA ASN A 116 -0.28 -3.34 4.37
C ASN A 116 0.24 -1.89 4.35
N ILE A 117 0.78 -1.38 5.46
CA ILE A 117 1.28 0.01 5.58
C ILE A 117 2.29 0.35 4.48
N SER A 118 3.23 -0.55 4.17
CA SER A 118 4.21 -0.36 3.09
C SER A 118 3.54 -0.11 1.73
N GLU A 119 2.48 -0.86 1.42
CA GLU A 119 1.71 -0.69 0.19
C GLU A 119 0.91 0.63 0.20
N THR A 120 0.27 0.95 1.33
CA THR A 120 -0.52 2.17 1.49
C THR A 120 0.32 3.42 1.30
N CYS A 121 1.45 3.54 1.99
CA CYS A 121 2.38 4.67 1.83
C CYS A 121 3.01 4.67 0.42
N GLY A 122 3.31 3.49 -0.11
CA GLY A 122 3.96 3.30 -1.40
C GLY A 122 3.12 3.65 -2.63
N LYS A 123 1.82 3.91 -2.48
CA LYS A 123 1.00 4.51 -3.55
C LYS A 123 1.61 5.82 -4.05
N CYS A 124 2.19 6.61 -3.13
CA CYS A 124 2.93 7.84 -3.42
C CYS A 124 4.45 7.67 -3.20
N HIS A 125 4.89 7.04 -2.11
CA HIS A 125 6.30 6.87 -1.73
C HIS A 125 6.93 5.59 -2.30
N ARG A 126 6.95 5.47 -3.63
CA ARG A 126 7.36 4.23 -4.32
C ARG A 126 8.82 3.85 -4.07
N ARG A 127 9.73 4.83 -4.01
CA ARG A 127 11.17 4.55 -3.84
C ARG A 127 11.46 4.04 -2.43
N GLU A 128 10.84 4.69 -1.45
CA GLU A 128 10.97 4.38 -0.04
C GLU A 128 10.35 3.02 0.27
N LYS A 129 9.18 2.71 -0.31
CA LYS A 129 8.55 1.38 -0.28
C LYS A 129 9.52 0.30 -0.74
N VAL A 130 10.07 0.42 -1.95
CA VAL A 130 10.98 -0.59 -2.51
C VAL A 130 12.19 -0.82 -1.61
N SER A 131 12.80 0.26 -1.11
CA SER A 131 13.94 0.12 -0.21
C SER A 131 13.55 -0.53 1.13
N PHE A 132 12.42 -0.12 1.72
CA PHE A 132 11.92 -0.68 2.97
C PHE A 132 11.63 -2.18 2.83
N GLU A 133 10.96 -2.60 1.77
CA GLU A 133 10.62 -4.01 1.50
C GLU A 133 11.86 -4.87 1.23
N GLU A 134 12.95 -4.28 0.74
CA GLU A 134 14.24 -4.97 0.63
C GLU A 134 14.98 -5.11 1.97
N SER A 135 14.65 -4.30 2.97
CA SER A 135 15.26 -4.33 4.30
C SER A 135 14.80 -5.53 5.14
N PHE A 136 15.52 -5.81 6.22
CA PHE A 136 15.12 -6.84 7.18
C PHE A 136 13.79 -6.51 7.88
N HIS A 137 13.53 -5.23 8.17
CA HIS A 137 12.26 -4.79 8.77
C HIS A 137 11.09 -5.04 7.82
N GLY A 138 11.20 -4.62 6.56
CA GLY A 138 10.14 -4.83 5.57
C GLY A 138 9.89 -6.30 5.28
N LYS A 139 10.93 -7.12 5.15
CA LYS A 139 10.79 -8.59 5.00
C LYS A 139 10.10 -9.23 6.20
N ALA A 140 10.46 -8.83 7.43
CA ALA A 140 9.85 -9.36 8.63
C ALA A 140 8.37 -8.92 8.76
N ALA A 141 8.06 -7.66 8.44
CA ALA A 141 6.69 -7.14 8.41
C ALA A 141 5.83 -7.88 7.37
N ALA A 142 6.36 -8.10 6.16
CA ALA A 142 5.68 -8.87 5.11
C ALA A 142 5.42 -10.34 5.49
N LEU A 143 6.26 -10.92 6.34
CA LEU A 143 6.06 -12.26 6.91
C LEU A 143 5.11 -12.27 8.13
N GLY A 144 4.52 -11.13 8.48
CA GLY A 144 3.54 -11.01 9.57
C GLY A 144 4.16 -10.86 10.96
N SER A 145 5.44 -10.49 11.06
CA SER A 145 6.07 -10.22 12.36
C SER A 145 5.47 -8.96 12.99
N LYS A 146 4.77 -9.12 14.11
CA LYS A 146 4.23 -7.99 14.88
C LYS A 146 5.32 -7.12 15.53
N ASN A 147 6.51 -7.67 15.71
CA ASN A 147 7.65 -6.98 16.32
C ASN A 147 8.50 -6.21 15.28
N ALA A 148 8.18 -6.34 13.98
CA ALA A 148 8.87 -5.58 12.96
C ALA A 148 8.26 -4.18 12.85
N PRO A 149 9.07 -3.12 12.83
CA PRO A 149 8.55 -1.77 12.62
C PRO A 149 8.03 -1.65 11.18
N ASP A 150 7.02 -0.80 11.00
CA ASP A 150 6.53 -0.35 9.70
C ASP A 150 6.81 1.14 9.49
N CYS A 151 6.29 1.70 8.39
CA CYS A 151 6.47 3.11 8.08
C CYS A 151 5.96 4.02 9.20
N THR A 152 4.82 3.66 9.83
CA THR A 152 4.19 4.47 10.87
C THR A 152 4.89 4.36 12.21
N THR A 153 5.55 3.24 12.47
CA THR A 153 6.38 3.05 13.67
C THR A 153 7.54 4.04 13.67
N CYS A 154 8.16 4.26 12.51
CA CYS A 154 9.27 5.20 12.39
C CYS A 154 8.80 6.64 12.22
N HIS A 155 7.82 6.90 11.34
CA HIS A 155 7.45 8.27 10.94
C HIS A 155 6.26 8.88 11.70
N GLY A 156 5.48 8.07 12.43
CA GLY A 156 4.17 8.44 12.93
C GLY A 156 3.04 8.05 11.97
N SER A 157 1.79 8.15 12.41
CA SER A 157 0.60 7.75 11.65
C SER A 157 -0.20 8.95 11.14
N HIS A 158 -0.76 9.74 12.06
CA HIS A 158 -1.44 11.00 11.75
C HIS A 158 -0.53 12.21 11.93
N ASN A 159 0.52 12.13 12.75
CA ASN A 159 1.45 13.21 13.05
C ASN A 159 2.80 13.08 12.32
N ILE A 160 2.80 12.80 11.01
CA ILE A 160 4.04 12.58 10.26
C ILE A 160 4.76 13.92 10.03
N LEU A 161 5.83 14.17 10.79
CA LEU A 161 6.62 15.40 10.71
C LEU A 161 7.74 15.30 9.67
N SER A 162 8.24 16.46 9.22
CA SER A 162 9.42 16.53 8.35
C SER A 162 10.64 15.95 9.07
N VAL A 163 11.52 15.27 8.33
CA VAL A 163 12.78 14.73 8.87
C VAL A 163 13.70 15.79 9.46
N ASP A 164 13.58 17.04 9.00
CA ASP A 164 14.34 18.19 9.50
C ASP A 164 13.73 18.80 10.77
N ASN A 165 12.51 18.39 11.15
CA ASN A 165 11.88 18.84 12.38
C ASN A 165 12.52 18.12 13.58
N PRO A 166 13.06 18.83 14.57
CA PRO A 166 13.66 18.21 15.76
C PRO A 166 12.69 17.30 16.54
N ALA A 167 11.38 17.59 16.49
CA ALA A 167 10.34 16.79 17.14
C ALA A 167 9.97 15.51 16.37
N ALA A 168 10.44 15.32 15.13
CA ALA A 168 10.19 14.10 14.38
C ALA A 168 10.86 12.90 15.04
N LEU A 169 10.19 11.74 15.04
CA LEU A 169 10.76 10.48 15.55
C LEU A 169 12.05 10.08 14.81
N VAL A 170 12.10 10.36 13.51
CA VAL A 170 13.26 10.10 12.64
C VAL A 170 14.26 11.26 12.57
N SER A 171 14.11 12.29 13.42
CA SER A 171 15.07 13.39 13.48
C SER A 171 16.46 12.88 13.86
N LEU A 172 17.51 13.64 13.53
CA LEU A 172 18.89 13.23 13.82
C LEU A 172 19.11 12.93 15.30
N ASP A 173 18.48 13.70 16.19
CA ASP A 173 18.61 13.57 17.63
C ASP A 173 17.77 12.41 18.21
N ASN A 174 16.58 12.16 17.65
CA ASN A 174 15.64 11.16 18.17
C ASN A 174 15.87 9.75 17.62
N LYS A 175 16.47 9.63 16.42
CA LYS A 175 16.66 8.36 15.71
C LYS A 175 17.36 7.29 16.55
N THR A 176 18.40 7.67 17.30
CA THR A 176 19.13 6.73 18.17
C THR A 176 18.22 6.14 19.24
N LEU A 177 17.35 6.97 19.82
CA LEU A 177 16.43 6.56 20.86
C LEU A 177 15.32 5.67 20.29
N LEU A 178 14.77 6.05 19.14
CA LEU A 178 13.78 5.26 18.40
C LEU A 178 14.30 3.85 18.08
N CYS A 179 15.51 3.73 17.54
CA CYS A 179 16.11 2.41 17.28
C CYS A 179 16.35 1.63 18.58
N GLY A 180 16.73 2.33 19.65
CA GLY A 180 16.99 1.77 20.97
C GLY A 180 15.78 1.16 21.67
N GLU A 181 14.55 1.48 21.24
CA GLU A 181 13.32 0.86 21.76
C GLU A 181 13.30 -0.66 21.56
N CYS A 182 13.90 -1.13 20.45
CA CYS A 182 14.00 -2.54 20.12
C CYS A 182 15.45 -3.07 20.17
N HIS A 183 16.44 -2.25 19.79
CA HIS A 183 17.84 -2.65 19.68
C HIS A 183 18.65 -2.29 20.92
N VAL A 184 18.33 -2.92 22.06
CA VAL A 184 19.00 -2.68 23.34
C VAL A 184 20.43 -3.24 23.32
N GLY A 185 21.42 -2.41 23.67
CA GLY A 185 22.81 -2.86 23.91
C GLY A 185 23.63 -3.19 22.65
N THR A 186 23.07 -3.03 21.45
CA THR A 186 23.86 -3.12 20.22
C THR A 186 24.69 -1.86 20.04
N ALA A 187 25.99 -2.01 19.73
CA ALA A 187 26.79 -0.91 19.22
C ALA A 187 26.09 -0.37 17.96
N LEU A 188 25.43 0.77 18.07
CA LEU A 188 24.78 1.52 16.98
C LEU A 188 25.85 2.14 16.05
N GLY A 189 26.88 1.35 15.69
CA GLY A 189 27.95 1.70 14.76
C GLY A 189 27.55 1.52 13.29
N ALA A 190 26.31 1.15 13.01
CA ALA A 190 25.75 1.28 11.68
C ALA A 190 25.46 2.77 11.44
N GLN A 191 26.21 3.40 10.55
CA GLN A 191 25.78 4.65 9.94
C GLN A 191 24.40 4.38 9.32
N PHE A 192 23.33 4.83 9.99
CA PHE A 192 21.98 4.52 9.57
C PHE A 192 21.69 5.23 8.27
N THR A 193 21.72 4.47 7.18
CA THR A 193 21.15 4.90 5.90
C THR A 193 19.85 4.15 5.76
N GLU A 194 18.76 4.78 6.17
CA GLU A 194 17.41 4.29 5.96
C GLU A 194 17.00 4.54 4.51
N HIS A 195 16.09 3.73 3.99
CA HIS A 195 15.59 3.82 2.62
C HIS A 195 16.70 3.86 1.54
N TYR A 196 17.79 3.12 1.73
CA TYR A 196 18.86 2.98 0.72
C TYR A 196 18.53 1.94 -0.36
N GLN A 197 18.68 2.31 -1.62
CA GLN A 197 18.66 1.37 -2.74
C GLN A 197 20.08 1.07 -3.20
N LEU A 198 20.43 -0.22 -3.25
CA LEU A 198 21.71 -0.66 -3.79
C LEU A 198 21.70 -0.50 -5.31
N GLU A 199 22.55 0.40 -5.81
CA GLU A 199 22.74 0.61 -7.25
C GLU A 199 24.04 -0.02 -7.75
N ALA A 200 24.07 -0.39 -9.03
CA ALA A 200 25.25 -0.98 -9.67
C ALA A 200 26.43 0.00 -9.83
N LYS A 201 26.17 1.29 -9.64
CA LYS A 201 27.13 2.40 -9.75
C LYS A 201 27.05 3.26 -8.49
N GLY A 202 28.14 3.96 -8.16
CA GLY A 202 28.23 4.84 -6.99
C GLY A 202 28.85 4.18 -5.76
N PRO A 203 28.79 4.85 -4.59
CA PRO A 203 29.50 4.42 -3.37
C PRO A 203 29.06 3.04 -2.86
N GLY A 204 27.79 2.67 -3.05
CA GLY A 204 27.25 1.36 -2.66
C GLY A 204 27.42 0.25 -3.69
N ALA A 205 28.07 0.51 -4.83
CA ALA A 205 28.26 -0.47 -5.89
C ALA A 205 28.96 -1.77 -5.42
N PRO A 206 29.97 -1.74 -4.53
CA PRO A 206 30.58 -2.97 -4.05
C PRO A 206 29.56 -3.86 -3.32
N MET A 207 28.68 -3.28 -2.48
CA MET A 207 27.63 -4.02 -1.78
C MET A 207 26.59 -4.60 -2.76
N TYR A 208 26.24 -3.86 -3.81
CA TYR A 208 25.36 -4.36 -4.87
C TYR A 208 25.91 -5.62 -5.54
N TRP A 209 27.16 -5.57 -5.98
CA TRP A 209 27.80 -6.69 -6.68
C TRP A 209 28.06 -7.88 -5.75
N VAL A 210 28.42 -7.63 -4.49
CA VAL A 210 28.51 -8.68 -3.47
C VAL A 210 27.18 -9.40 -3.32
N LYS A 211 26.06 -8.68 -3.11
CA LYS A 211 24.71 -9.26 -3.04
C LYS A 211 24.41 -10.13 -4.27
N LYS A 212 24.75 -9.65 -5.48
CA LYS A 212 24.52 -10.38 -6.74
C LYS A 212 25.34 -11.66 -6.84
N VAL A 213 26.63 -11.62 -6.49
CA VAL A 213 27.51 -12.80 -6.52
C VAL A 213 27.02 -13.86 -5.55
N PHE A 214 26.73 -13.49 -4.30
CA PHE A 214 26.21 -14.44 -3.31
C PHE A 214 24.86 -15.03 -3.72
N MET A 215 23.96 -14.23 -4.30
CA MET A 215 22.69 -14.74 -4.80
C MET A 215 22.87 -15.78 -5.90
N TRP A 216 23.72 -15.51 -6.90
CA TRP A 216 24.02 -16.49 -7.95
C TRP A 216 24.71 -17.75 -7.40
N LEU A 217 25.65 -17.58 -6.47
CA LEU A 217 26.31 -18.70 -5.81
C LEU A 217 25.31 -19.60 -5.10
N ILE A 218 24.39 -19.03 -4.31
CA ILE A 218 23.34 -19.79 -3.61
C ILE A 218 22.47 -20.55 -4.60
N LEU A 219 22.01 -19.89 -5.68
CA LEU A 219 21.18 -20.53 -6.70
C LEU A 219 21.90 -21.69 -7.40
N VAL A 220 23.18 -21.52 -7.72
CA VAL A 220 24.00 -22.57 -8.35
C VAL A 220 24.20 -23.74 -7.39
N VAL A 221 24.56 -23.48 -6.13
CA VAL A 221 24.81 -24.52 -5.13
C VAL A 221 23.53 -25.31 -4.84
N VAL A 222 22.41 -24.63 -4.61
CA VAL A 222 21.11 -25.27 -4.39
C VAL A 222 20.68 -26.05 -5.63
N GLY A 223 20.87 -25.49 -6.83
CA GLY A 223 20.54 -26.16 -8.09
C GLY A 223 21.34 -27.45 -8.31
N LEU A 224 22.66 -27.42 -8.10
CA LEU A 224 23.51 -28.61 -8.20
C LEU A 224 23.15 -29.66 -7.16
N PHE A 225 22.80 -29.23 -5.93
CA PHE A 225 22.35 -30.13 -4.89
C PHE A 225 21.05 -30.86 -5.26
N LEU A 226 20.06 -30.13 -5.79
CA LEU A 226 18.82 -30.75 -6.28
C LEU A 226 19.09 -31.70 -7.44
N ILE A 227 19.92 -31.32 -8.41
CA ILE A 227 20.31 -32.21 -9.52
C ILE A 227 20.97 -33.49 -9.00
N HIS A 228 21.85 -33.38 -8.01
CA HIS A 228 22.49 -34.54 -7.39
C HIS A 228 21.46 -35.49 -6.75
N ILE A 229 20.49 -34.95 -6.02
CA ILE A 229 19.40 -35.74 -5.42
C ILE A 229 18.58 -36.46 -6.51
N GLU A 230 18.17 -35.74 -7.56
CA GLU A 230 17.37 -36.32 -8.64
C GLU A 230 18.13 -37.43 -9.38
N LEU A 231 19.42 -37.24 -9.64
CA LEU A 231 20.26 -38.26 -10.28
C LEU A 231 20.43 -39.51 -9.40
N ASP A 232 20.58 -39.34 -8.09
CA ASP A 232 20.66 -40.46 -7.14
C ASP A 232 19.33 -41.24 -7.06
N LEU A 233 18.20 -40.52 -6.96
CA LEU A 233 16.87 -41.12 -6.97
C LEU A 233 16.58 -41.84 -8.29
N TRP A 234 16.93 -41.24 -9.42
CA TRP A 234 16.79 -41.85 -10.73
C TRP A 234 17.63 -43.12 -10.87
N HIS A 235 18.87 -43.08 -10.38
CA HIS A 235 19.75 -44.24 -10.37
C HIS A 235 19.17 -45.40 -9.54
N LYS A 236 18.70 -45.11 -8.31
CA LYS A 236 18.04 -46.08 -7.43
C LYS A 236 16.77 -46.67 -8.03
N PHE A 237 15.96 -45.84 -8.70
CA PHE A 237 14.75 -46.31 -9.38
C PHE A 237 15.07 -47.27 -10.54
N ARG A 238 16.13 -46.98 -11.31
CA ARG A 238 16.55 -47.83 -12.42
C ARG A 238 17.18 -49.14 -11.95
N SER A 239 17.95 -49.13 -10.86
CA SER A 239 18.54 -50.35 -10.29
C SER A 239 17.54 -51.25 -9.57
N SER A 240 16.48 -50.69 -8.96
CA SER A 240 15.41 -51.47 -8.33
C SER A 240 14.55 -52.28 -9.31
N LYS A 241 14.58 -51.97 -10.61
CA LYS A 241 13.85 -52.70 -11.66
C LYS A 241 14.69 -53.78 -12.36
N SER A 242 15.98 -53.88 -12.02
CA SER A 242 16.90 -54.93 -12.46
C SER A 242 16.93 -56.08 -11.47
#